data_AF-A0A925ZID4-F1
#
_entry.id   AF-A0A925ZID4-F1
#
_cell.length_a   1.000
_cell.length_b   1.000
_cell.length_c   1.000
_cell.angle_alpha   90.00
_cell.angle_beta   90.00
_cell.angle_gamma   90.00
#
_symmetry.space_group_name_H-M   'P 1'
#
loop_
_entity.id
_entity.type
_entity.pdbx_description
1 polymer ?
#
loop_
_entity_poly.entity_id
_entity_poly.type
_entity_poly.pdbx_seq_one_letter_code
_entity_poly.pdbx_strand_id
1 'polypeptide(L)'
;MLSLEQGIDAFCSGFSFTRSFTHPYEVHRTGNFWQMKDGPRTRGDRRTSEVVTTEHDAELVLSHLKGIDGERLFLCVLHDVDAPEQPIIDGFKSLGFRLMNREPMMVKNLDSIP
;
A
#
# COMPACT_ATOMS: atom_id res chain seq x y z
N MET A 1 -2.92 11.05 -19.95
CA MET A 1 -2.78 11.43 -18.52
C MET A 1 -2.79 10.14 -17.72
N LEU A 2 -1.73 9.84 -16.96
CA LEU A 2 -1.72 8.69 -16.07
C LEU A 2 -2.75 8.93 -14.95
N SER A 3 -3.61 7.95 -14.68
CA SER A 3 -4.51 8.00 -13.52
C SER A 3 -3.72 7.78 -12.23
N LEU A 4 -4.30 8.18 -11.08
CA LEU A 4 -3.67 7.94 -9.78
C LEU A 4 -3.39 6.45 -9.57
N GLU A 5 -4.33 5.59 -9.97
CA GLU A 5 -4.21 4.14 -9.88
C GLU A 5 -3.05 3.61 -10.70
N GLN A 6 -2.83 4.14 -11.92
CA GLN A 6 -1.67 3.76 -12.73
C GLN A 6 -0.35 4.22 -12.08
N GLY A 7 -0.37 5.38 -11.40
CA GLY A 7 0.75 5.83 -10.58
C GLY A 7 1.04 4.90 -9.41
N ILE A 8 0.00 4.41 -8.73
CA ILE A 8 0.12 3.44 -7.62
C ILE A 8 0.61 2.08 -8.13
N ASP A 9 0.10 1.61 -9.27
CA ASP A 9 0.56 0.37 -9.92
C ASP A 9 2.07 0.44 -10.22
N ALA A 10 2.53 1.56 -10.80
CA ALA A 10 3.95 1.80 -11.08
C ALA A 10 4.79 1.87 -9.79
N PHE A 11 4.31 2.61 -8.79
CA PHE A 11 4.98 2.72 -7.49
C PHE A 11 5.13 1.36 -6.80
N CYS A 12 4.03 0.61 -6.65
CA CYS A 12 4.05 -0.70 -5.96
C CYS A 12 4.97 -1.69 -6.68
N SER A 13 4.98 -1.68 -8.01
CA SER A 13 5.85 -2.53 -8.82
C SER A 13 7.33 -2.18 -8.62
N GLY A 14 7.68 -0.88 -8.69
CA GLY A 14 9.04 -0.41 -8.47
C GLY A 14 9.51 -0.66 -7.05
N PHE A 15 8.69 -0.35 -6.05
CA PHE A 15 8.97 -0.56 -4.64
C PHE A 15 9.16 -2.04 -4.30
N SER A 16 8.32 -2.93 -4.85
CA SER A 16 8.45 -4.39 -4.67
C SER A 16 9.81 -4.91 -5.11
N PHE A 17 10.38 -4.34 -6.18
CA PHE A 17 11.74 -4.65 -6.64
C PHE A 17 12.83 -4.21 -5.65
N THR A 18 12.63 -3.07 -4.96
CA THR A 18 13.57 -2.60 -3.94
C THR A 18 13.59 -3.48 -2.68
N ARG A 19 12.50 -4.20 -2.39
CA ARG A 19 12.43 -5.10 -1.23
C ARG A 19 13.32 -6.34 -1.36
N SER A 20 13.57 -6.81 -2.59
CA SER A 20 14.57 -7.85 -2.89
C SER A 20 14.79 -7.95 -4.39
N PHE A 21 16.04 -7.85 -4.81
CA PHE A 21 16.42 -7.95 -6.22
C PHE A 21 16.20 -9.36 -6.81
N THR A 22 16.43 -10.40 -6.01
CA THR A 22 16.36 -11.79 -6.49
C THR A 22 14.98 -12.40 -6.34
N HIS A 23 14.19 -11.91 -5.39
CA HIS A 23 12.82 -12.38 -5.13
C HIS A 23 11.94 -11.16 -4.80
N PRO A 24 11.63 -10.30 -5.78
CA PRO A 24 10.74 -9.17 -5.57
C PRO A 24 9.40 -9.61 -4.97
N TYR A 25 8.70 -8.69 -4.31
CA TYR A 25 7.30 -8.93 -3.98
C TYR A 25 6.45 -9.00 -5.23
N GLU A 26 5.42 -9.84 -5.18
CA GLU A 26 4.32 -9.82 -6.13
C GLU A 26 3.32 -8.76 -5.71
N VAL A 27 2.84 -7.98 -6.68
CA VAL A 27 1.80 -6.97 -6.49
C VAL A 27 0.46 -7.56 -6.91
N HIS A 28 -0.48 -7.62 -5.97
CA HIS A 28 -1.84 -8.10 -6.17
C HIS A 28 -2.81 -6.95 -5.95
N ARG A 29 -3.57 -6.57 -6.98
CA ARG A 29 -4.56 -5.49 -6.90
C ARG A 29 -5.97 -6.07 -6.75
N THR A 30 -6.72 -5.58 -5.77
CA THR A 30 -8.15 -5.88 -5.59
C THR A 30 -8.91 -4.59 -5.30
N GLY A 31 -9.61 -4.05 -6.30
CA GLY A 31 -10.26 -2.74 -6.20
C GLY A 31 -9.24 -1.62 -5.92
N ASN A 32 -9.39 -0.97 -4.75
CA ASN A 32 -8.56 0.11 -4.25
C ASN A 32 -7.43 -0.37 -3.32
N PHE A 33 -7.11 -1.65 -3.32
CA PHE A 33 -6.06 -2.25 -2.48
C PHE A 33 -4.96 -2.84 -3.34
N TRP A 34 -3.72 -2.50 -3.03
CA TRP A 34 -2.50 -3.05 -3.61
C TRP A 34 -1.73 -3.78 -2.54
N GLN A 35 -1.78 -5.11 -2.57
CA GLN A 35 -1.02 -5.96 -1.67
C GLN A 35 0.31 -6.32 -2.32
N MET A 36 1.41 -6.02 -1.63
CA MET A 36 2.76 -6.45 -1.97
C MET A 36 3.19 -7.52 -0.97
N LYS A 37 3.48 -8.72 -1.47
CA LYS A 37 3.86 -9.86 -0.62
C LYS A 37 4.84 -10.78 -1.33
N ASP A 38 5.44 -11.69 -0.57
CA ASP A 38 6.16 -12.82 -1.16
C ASP A 38 5.26 -13.60 -2.12
N GLY A 39 5.81 -13.94 -3.29
CA GLY A 39 5.22 -14.96 -4.15
C GLY A 39 5.22 -16.35 -3.49
N PRO A 40 4.67 -17.38 -4.15
CA PRO A 40 4.65 -18.74 -3.61
C PRO A 40 6.05 -19.23 -3.24
N ARG A 41 6.28 -19.54 -1.96
CA ARG A 41 7.55 -20.11 -1.46
C ARG A 41 7.32 -21.54 -0.97
N THR A 42 8.27 -22.42 -1.29
CA THR A 42 8.25 -23.81 -0.82
C THR A 42 8.90 -23.99 0.56
N ARG A 43 9.77 -23.05 0.99
CA ARG A 43 10.47 -23.04 2.28
C ARG A 43 10.80 -21.62 2.75
N GLY A 44 10.96 -21.46 4.07
CA GLY A 44 11.31 -20.20 4.74
C GLY A 44 10.11 -19.41 5.24
N ASP A 45 10.34 -18.53 6.21
CA ASP A 45 9.28 -17.67 6.77
C ASP A 45 8.82 -16.66 5.71
N ARG A 46 7.51 -16.42 5.66
CA ARG A 46 6.95 -15.39 4.80
C ARG A 46 7.33 -14.02 5.34
N ARG A 47 7.88 -13.15 4.49
CA ARG A 47 8.18 -11.77 4.86
C ARG A 47 6.88 -10.99 5.11
N THR A 48 7.04 -9.84 5.75
CA THR A 48 5.99 -8.85 6.01
C THR A 48 5.20 -8.51 4.74
N SER A 49 3.87 -8.55 4.82
CA SER A 49 2.99 -8.05 3.77
C SER A 49 2.81 -6.55 3.88
N GLU A 50 2.77 -5.85 2.74
CA GLU A 50 2.55 -4.41 2.69
C GLU A 50 1.32 -4.11 1.85
N VAL A 51 0.45 -3.23 2.32
CA VAL A 51 -0.77 -2.86 1.62
C VAL A 51 -0.82 -1.36 1.42
N VAL A 52 -1.03 -0.94 0.17
CA VAL A 52 -1.33 0.45 -0.18
C VAL A 52 -2.81 0.53 -0.54
N THR A 53 -3.53 1.55 -0.06
CA THR A 53 -4.93 1.77 -0.42
C THR A 53 -5.28 3.25 -0.51
N THR A 54 -6.29 3.58 -1.31
CA THR A 54 -6.96 4.88 -1.35
C THR A 54 -8.25 4.91 -0.52
N GLU A 55 -8.62 3.81 0.14
CA GLU A 55 -9.79 3.73 1.02
C GLU A 55 -9.48 4.33 2.41
N HIS A 56 -10.39 5.15 2.92
CA HIS A 56 -10.23 5.91 4.17
C HIS A 56 -11.11 5.37 5.30
N ASP A 57 -12.14 4.58 4.99
CA ASP A 57 -12.93 3.87 6.00
C ASP A 57 -12.08 2.77 6.66
N ALA A 58 -11.67 3.04 7.89
CA ALA A 58 -10.78 2.15 8.63
C ALA A 58 -11.39 0.77 8.89
N GLU A 59 -12.72 0.66 9.07
CA GLU A 59 -13.39 -0.62 9.30
C GLU A 59 -13.44 -1.45 8.02
N LEU A 60 -13.75 -0.79 6.89
CA LEU A 60 -13.73 -1.44 5.58
C LEU A 60 -12.32 -1.93 5.24
N VAL A 61 -11.30 -1.09 5.46
CA VAL A 61 -9.89 -1.49 5.28
C VAL A 61 -9.55 -2.67 6.17
N LEU A 62 -9.86 -2.61 7.47
CA LEU A 62 -9.60 -3.73 8.37
C LEU A 62 -10.29 -5.02 7.91
N SER A 63 -11.53 -4.93 7.40
CA SER A 63 -12.25 -6.07 6.86
C SER A 63 -11.54 -6.70 5.66
N HIS A 64 -10.92 -5.89 4.80
CA HIS A 64 -10.14 -6.35 3.65
C HIS A 64 -8.80 -6.98 4.08
N LEU A 65 -8.21 -6.47 5.15
CA LEU A 65 -6.96 -6.99 5.71
C LEU A 65 -7.15 -8.33 6.42
N LYS A 66 -8.37 -8.67 6.87
CA LYS A 66 -8.67 -9.99 7.45
C LYS A 66 -8.48 -11.08 6.42
N GLY A 67 -7.47 -11.93 6.62
CA GLY A 67 -7.12 -13.03 5.70
C GLY A 67 -5.91 -12.73 4.82
N ILE A 68 -5.26 -11.57 4.97
CA ILE A 68 -3.93 -11.35 4.41
C ILE A 68 -2.90 -12.18 5.19
N ASP A 69 -2.22 -13.07 4.48
CA ASP A 69 -1.12 -13.86 4.99
C ASP A 69 0.10 -12.99 5.35
N GLY A 70 0.75 -13.30 6.49
CA GLY A 70 2.01 -12.69 6.92
C GLY A 70 2.10 -12.57 8.44
N GLU A 71 3.31 -12.63 9.01
CA GLU A 71 3.51 -12.43 10.45
C GLU A 71 3.38 -10.95 10.86
N ARG A 72 3.61 -10.05 9.89
CA ARG A 72 3.52 -8.60 10.07
C ARG A 72 2.85 -7.99 8.84
N LEU A 73 2.13 -6.89 9.08
CA LEU A 73 1.42 -6.12 8.06
C LEU A 73 1.78 -4.64 8.22
N PHE A 74 2.18 -3.99 7.14
CA PHE A 74 2.19 -2.52 7.05
C PHE A 74 1.06 -2.05 6.14
N LEU A 75 0.39 -0.97 6.55
CA LEU A 75 -0.67 -0.33 5.81
C LEU A 75 -0.24 1.11 5.48
N CYS A 76 -0.34 1.47 4.21
CA CYS A 76 -0.20 2.83 3.71
C CYS A 76 -1.54 3.28 3.13
N VAL A 77 -2.10 4.35 3.68
CA VAL A 77 -3.35 4.94 3.22
C VAL A 77 -3.02 6.24 2.51
N LEU A 78 -3.29 6.28 1.21
CA LEU A 78 -3.10 7.45 0.38
C LEU A 78 -4.32 8.36 0.51
N HIS A 79 -4.08 9.63 0.82
CA HIS A 79 -5.08 10.67 0.85
C HIS A 79 -4.62 11.88 0.03
N ASP A 80 -5.57 12.72 -0.36
CA ASP A 80 -5.26 13.97 -1.03
C ASP A 80 -4.49 14.91 -0.09
N VAL A 81 -3.55 15.69 -0.62
CA VAL A 81 -2.71 16.61 0.16
C VAL A 81 -3.53 17.67 0.88
N ASP A 82 -4.66 18.08 0.28
CA ASP A 82 -5.55 19.11 0.82
C ASP A 82 -6.65 18.53 1.72
N ALA A 83 -6.78 17.20 1.78
CA ALA A 83 -7.75 16.53 2.63
C ALA A 83 -7.29 16.53 4.10
N PRO A 84 -8.21 16.67 5.07
CA PRO A 84 -7.87 16.56 6.47
C PRO A 84 -7.41 15.14 6.80
N GLU A 85 -6.15 15.00 7.23
CA GLU A 85 -5.55 13.70 7.60
C GLU A 85 -6.08 13.16 8.94
N GLN A 86 -6.42 14.06 9.88
CA GLN A 86 -6.72 13.68 11.26
C GLN A 86 -7.88 12.66 11.40
N PRO A 87 -9.02 12.79 10.69
CA PRO A 87 -10.08 11.79 10.73
C PRO A 87 -9.62 10.39 10.28
N ILE A 88 -8.73 10.32 9.29
CA ILE A 88 -8.17 9.05 8.80
C ILE A 88 -7.33 8.42 9.92
N ILE A 89 -6.41 9.19 10.51
CA ILE A 89 -5.55 8.75 11.62
C ILE A 89 -6.39 8.23 12.78
N ASP A 90 -7.41 8.98 13.20
CA ASP A 90 -8.23 8.64 14.36
C ASP A 90 -9.05 7.36 14.11
N GLY A 91 -9.57 7.19 12.89
CA GLY A 91 -10.25 5.96 12.46
C GLY A 91 -9.35 4.73 12.64
N PHE A 92 -8.16 4.75 12.04
CA PHE A 92 -7.22 3.63 12.16
C PHE A 92 -6.70 3.43 13.59
N LYS A 93 -6.43 4.52 14.32
CA LYS A 93 -5.98 4.45 15.71
C LYS A 93 -7.02 3.79 16.63
N SER A 94 -8.31 4.05 16.40
CA SER A 94 -9.41 3.42 17.15
C SER A 94 -9.46 1.89 16.98
N LEU A 95 -8.95 1.39 15.84
CA LEU A 95 -8.85 -0.03 15.53
C LEU A 95 -7.51 -0.66 15.94
N GLY A 96 -6.66 0.08 16.68
CA GLY A 96 -5.40 -0.41 17.22
C GLY A 96 -4.18 -0.24 16.30
N PHE A 97 -4.33 0.43 15.15
CA PHE A 97 -3.17 0.78 14.32
C PHE A 97 -2.34 1.89 14.96
N ARG A 98 -1.06 1.91 14.62
CA ARG A 98 -0.13 2.99 14.98
C ARG A 98 0.41 3.63 13.71
N LEU A 99 0.20 4.95 13.57
CA LEU A 99 0.85 5.72 12.52
C LEU A 99 2.36 5.73 12.76
N MET A 100 3.12 5.27 11.76
CA MET A 100 4.57 5.17 11.83
C MET A 100 5.25 6.35 11.15
N ASN A 101 4.91 6.61 9.88
CA ASN A 101 5.54 7.62 9.03
C ASN A 101 4.50 8.25 8.09
N ARG A 102 4.92 9.34 7.44
CA ARG A 102 4.23 9.99 6.32
C ARG A 102 5.20 10.15 5.18
N GLU A 103 4.76 9.84 3.97
CA GLU A 103 5.59 9.95 2.78
C GLU A 103 4.78 10.58 1.64
N PRO A 104 5.33 11.60 0.94
CA PRO A 104 4.63 12.20 -0.18
C PRO A 104 4.67 11.25 -1.39
N MET A 105 3.52 11.07 -2.04
CA MET A 105 3.42 10.41 -3.34
C MET A 105 2.96 11.40 -4.40
N MET A 106 3.67 11.44 -5.52
CA MET A 106 3.36 12.35 -6.63
C MET A 106 3.15 11.54 -7.90
N VAL A 107 2.15 11.93 -8.69
CA VAL A 107 1.93 11.40 -10.04
C VAL A 107 2.27 12.49 -11.04
N LYS A 108 3.30 12.25 -11.86
CA LYS A 108 3.73 13.16 -12.92
C LYS A 108 3.53 12.50 -14.28
N ASN A 109 2.85 13.18 -15.19
CA ASN A 109 2.82 12.75 -16.58
C ASN A 109 4.17 13.04 -17.24
N LEU A 110 4.87 12.01 -17.70
CA LEU A 110 6.17 12.14 -18.35
C LEU A 110 6.09 12.90 -19.67
N ASP A 111 4.96 12.84 -20.39
CA ASP A 111 4.73 13.62 -21.63
C ASP A 111 4.68 15.14 -21.37
N SER A 112 4.57 15.55 -20.11
CA SER A 112 4.56 16.96 -19.68
C SER A 112 5.90 17.44 -19.15
N ILE A 113 6.95 16.63 -19.26
CA ILE A 113 8.33 17.01 -18.91
C ILE A 113 8.99 17.55 -20.19
N PRO A 114 9.53 18.78 -20.17
CA PRO A 114 10.23 19.37 -21.32
C PRO A 114 11.44 18.56 -21.80
#